data_AF-A0A358Y3Q8-F1
#
_entry.id   AF-A0A358Y3Q8-F1
#
_cell.length_a   1.000
_cell.length_b   1.000
_cell.length_c   1.000
_cell.angle_alpha   90.00
_cell.angle_beta   90.00
_cell.angle_gamma   90.00
#
_symmetry.space_group_name_H-M   'P 1'
#
loop_
_entity.id
_entity.type
_entity.pdbx_description
1 polymer ?
#
loop_
_entity_poly.entity_id
_entity_poly.type
_entity_poly.pdbx_seq_one_letter_code
_entity_poly.pdbx_strand_id
1 'polypeptide(L)' 'KASGAQRAEIARTVDIFRGQIVDLTASVFTIQLAGAEDKLDAFIAALGESMVVEVARTGVSGIARGEKTLAL' A
#
# COMPACT_ATOMS: atom_id res chain seq x y z
N LYS A 1 -15.34 3.39 -1.78
CA LYS A 1 -16.19 2.24 -1.37
C LYS A 1 -16.16 1.19 -2.47
N ALA A 2 -15.93 -0.08 -2.14
CA ALA A 2 -15.76 -1.13 -3.14
C ALA A 2 -17.02 -2.02 -3.24
N SER A 3 -17.64 -2.07 -4.42
CA SER A 3 -18.72 -3.01 -4.75
C SER A 3 -18.17 -4.26 -5.47
N GLY A 4 -18.93 -5.36 -5.56
CA GLY A 4 -18.49 -6.71 -5.95
C GLY A 4 -17.28 -6.81 -6.90
N ALA A 5 -17.40 -6.35 -8.15
CA ALA A 5 -16.31 -6.42 -9.14
C ALA A 5 -15.08 -5.58 -8.78
N GLN A 6 -15.28 -4.41 -8.15
CA GLN A 6 -14.19 -3.56 -7.66
C GLN A 6 -13.43 -4.23 -6.52
N ARG A 7 -14.10 -5.01 -5.66
CA ARG A 7 -13.43 -5.74 -4.57
C ARG A 7 -12.44 -6.77 -5.12
N ALA A 8 -12.83 -7.50 -6.16
CA ALA A 8 -11.95 -8.45 -6.82
C ALA A 8 -10.75 -7.76 -7.48
N GLU A 9 -10.97 -6.59 -8.10
CA GLU A 9 -9.88 -5.82 -8.71
C GLU A 9 -8.91 -5.29 -7.65
N ILE A 10 -9.41 -4.68 -6.57
CA ILE A 10 -8.57 -4.19 -5.48
C ILE A 10 -7.75 -5.33 -4.87
N ALA A 11 -8.36 -6.49 -4.62
CA ALA A 11 -7.63 -7.65 -4.10
C ALA A 11 -6.50 -8.08 -5.04
N ARG A 12 -6.75 -8.13 -6.37
CA ARG A 12 -5.70 -8.41 -7.36
C ARG A 12 -4.60 -7.36 -7.34
N THR A 13 -4.93 -6.07 -7.26
CA THR A 13 -3.95 -5.00 -7.18
C THR A 13 -3.08 -5.15 -5.93
N VAL A 14 -3.68 -5.46 -4.79
CA VAL A 14 -2.94 -5.74 -3.54
C VAL A 14 -1.96 -6.89 -3.73
N ASP A 15 -2.40 -7.99 -4.35
CA ASP A 15 -1.55 -9.15 -4.60
C ASP A 15 -0.37 -8.83 -5.54
N ILE A 16 -0.63 -8.10 -6.64
CA ILE A 16 0.41 -7.66 -7.60
C ILE A 16 1.50 -6.84 -6.90
N PHE A 17 1.09 -5.93 -6.02
CA PHE A 17 2.01 -5.08 -5.27
C PHE A 17 2.59 -5.76 -4.01
N ARG A 18 2.24 -7.03 -3.75
CA ARG A 18 2.64 -7.76 -2.55
C ARG A 18 2.26 -7.03 -1.26
N GLY A 19 1.08 -6.41 -1.27
CA GLY A 19 0.46 -5.83 -0.08
C GLY A 19 -0.34 -6.88 0.69
N GLN A 20 -0.94 -6.46 1.80
CA GLN A 20 -1.77 -7.30 2.64
C GLN A 20 -3.06 -6.56 3.00
N ILE A 21 -4.20 -7.22 2.88
CA ILE A 21 -5.46 -6.71 3.44
C ILE A 21 -5.45 -7.04 4.93
N VAL A 22 -5.43 -6.00 5.78
CA VAL A 22 -5.34 -6.13 7.24
C VAL A 22 -6.68 -5.94 7.95
N ASP A 23 -7.65 -5.29 7.28
CA ASP A 23 -9.02 -5.19 7.76
C ASP A 23 -10.02 -5.17 6.59
N LEU A 24 -11.23 -5.68 6.84
CA LEU A 24 -12.23 -6.00 5.85
C LEU A 24 -13.65 -5.74 6.38
N THR A 25 -14.38 -4.84 5.72
CA THR A 25 -15.82 -4.65 5.96
C THR A 25 -16.64 -4.90 4.68
N ALA A 26 -17.96 -4.75 4.76
CA ALA A 26 -18.85 -4.84 3.61
C ALA A 26 -18.56 -3.77 2.53
N SER A 27 -17.87 -2.67 2.87
CA SER A 27 -17.66 -1.56 1.94
C SER A 27 -16.24 -1.00 1.85
N VAL A 28 -15.34 -1.39 2.76
CA VAL A 28 -13.98 -0.86 2.90
C VAL A 28 -12.96 -2.00 3.09
N PHE A 29 -11.78 -1.85 2.50
CA PHE A 29 -10.58 -2.62 2.81
C PHE A 29 -9.55 -1.68 3.43
N THR A 30 -8.86 -2.16 4.46
CA THR A 30 -7.63 -1.54 4.95
C THR A 30 -6.47 -2.36 4.46
N ILE A 31 -5.54 -1.71 3.76
CA ILE A 31 -4.43 -2.37 3.06
C ILE A 31 -3.12 -1.86 3.65
N GLN A 32 -2.27 -2.79 4.06
CA GLN A 32 -0.89 -2.53 4.42
C GLN A 32 0.02 -2.81 3.23
N LEU A 33 0.90 -1.86 2.91
CA LEU A 33 1.89 -2.00 1.86
C LEU A 33 3.23 -1.44 2.33
N ALA A 34 4.30 -2.19 2.07
CA ALA A 34 5.67 -1.76 2.31
C ALA A 34 6.48 -1.76 1.00
N GLY A 35 7.35 -0.77 0.85
CA GLY A 35 8.13 -0.57 -0.37
C GLY A 35 8.86 0.76 -0.40
N ALA A 36 9.63 0.95 -1.47
CA ALA A 36 10.15 2.26 -1.83
C ALA A 36 8.99 3.20 -2.25
N GLU A 37 9.25 4.51 -2.21
CA GLU A 37 8.25 5.55 -2.45
C GLU A 37 7.55 5.40 -3.80
N ASP A 38 8.32 5.12 -4.85
CA ASP A 38 7.84 4.86 -6.21
C ASP A 38 6.80 3.72 -6.29
N LYS A 39 7.04 2.63 -5.55
CA LYS A 39 6.11 1.51 -5.45
C LYS A 39 4.82 1.92 -4.73
N LEU A 40 4.92 2.70 -3.65
CA LEU A 40 3.76 3.15 -2.89
C LEU A 40 2.89 4.11 -3.72
N ASP A 41 3.51 5.00 -4.49
CA ASP A 41 2.82 5.94 -5.37
C ASP A 41 2.17 5.22 -6.55
N ALA A 42 2.89 4.28 -7.18
CA ALA A 42 2.33 3.45 -8.25
C ALA A 42 1.12 2.64 -7.77
N PHE A 43 1.13 2.17 -6.52
CA PHE A 43 -0.02 1.46 -5.94
C PHE A 43 -1.25 2.36 -5.81
N ILE A 44 -1.08 3.57 -5.28
CA ILE A 44 -2.19 4.53 -5.15
C ILE A 44 -2.74 4.92 -6.52
N ALA A 45 -1.85 5.18 -7.49
CA ALA A 45 -2.25 5.49 -8.86
C ALA A 45 -3.00 4.33 -9.52
N ALA A 46 -2.57 3.08 -9.31
CA ALA A 46 -3.21 1.89 -9.86
C ALA A 46 -4.62 1.64 -9.29
N LEU A 47 -4.85 1.96 -8.01
CA LEU A 47 -6.19 1.89 -7.41
C LEU A 47 -7.14 3.00 -7.91
N GLY A 48 -6.58 4.13 -8.35
CA GLY A 48 -7.31 5.34 -8.69
C GLY A 48 -7.66 6.17 -7.45
N GLU A 49 -7.31 7.45 -7.47
CA GLU A 49 -7.44 8.37 -6.33
C GLU A 49 -8.87 8.45 -5.76
N SER A 50 -9.90 8.28 -6.60
CA SER A 50 -11.31 8.33 -6.19
C SER A 50 -11.76 7.13 -5.32
N MET A 51 -10.99 6.05 -5.28
CA MET A 51 -11.28 4.86 -4.49
C MET A 51 -10.71 4.93 -3.07
N VAL A 52 -9.72 5.80 -2.85
CA VAL A 52 -9.00 5.94 -1.59
C VAL A 52 -9.79 6.84 -0.63
N VAL A 53 -10.10 6.31 0.54
CA VAL A 53 -10.82 7.06 1.58
C VAL A 53 -9.85 7.85 2.46
N GLU A 54 -8.76 7.20 2.86
CA GLU A 54 -7.71 7.78 3.68
C GLU A 54 -6.37 7.09 3.40
N VAL A 55 -5.27 7.77 3.74
CA VAL A 55 -3.91 7.24 3.64
C VAL A 55 -3.12 7.66 4.88
N ALA A 56 -2.51 6.68 5.55
CA ALA A 56 -1.48 6.91 6.56
C ALA A 56 -0.12 6.43 6.03
N ARG A 57 0.88 7.32 5.99
CA ARG A 57 2.26 7.01 5.53
C ARG A 57 3.27 7.37 6.62
N THR A 58 4.23 6.49 6.82
CA THR A 58 5.30 6.67 7.82
C THR A 58 6.44 7.58 7.35
N GLY A 59 6.48 7.93 6.06
CA GLY A 59 7.65 8.52 5.43
C GLY A 59 8.77 7.50 5.18
N VAL A 60 9.89 8.00 4.66
CA VAL A 60 11.05 7.17 4.33
C VAL A 60 11.82 6.79 5.59
N SER A 61 12.09 5.51 5.75
CA SER A 61 13.04 4.98 6.72
C SER A 61 14.11 4.18 5.99
N GLY A 62 15.38 4.50 6.24
CA GLY A 62 16.50 3.96 5.47
C GLY A 62 17.68 3.61 6.36
N ILE A 63 18.38 2.54 5.98
CA ILE A 63 19.67 2.15 6.53
C ILE A 63 20.68 2.08 5.38
N ALA A 64 21.92 2.46 5.65
CA ALA A 64 22.98 2.29 4.67
C ALA A 64 23.23 0.80 4.39
N ARG A 65 23.60 0.47 3.15
CA ARG A 65 23.93 -0.89 2.75
C ARG A 65 25.40 -1.20 3.04
N GLY A 66 25.69 -2.46 3.33
CA GLY A 66 27.06 -2.93 3.57
C GLY A 66 27.57 -2.52 4.94
N GLU A 67 28.85 -2.15 5.01
CA GLU A 67 29.54 -1.89 6.28
C GLU A 67 29.26 -0.50 6.88
N LYS A 68 28.62 0.40 6.11
CA LYS A 68 28.28 1.75 6.59
C LYS A 68 27.18 1.67 7.64
N THR A 69 27.44 2.19 8.84
CA THR A 69 26.50 2.19 9.96
C THR A 69 26.37 3.60 10.53
N LEU A 70 25.16 4.00 10.92
CA LEU A 70 24.92 5.19 11.72
C LEU A 70 25.03 4.78 13.19
N ALA A 71 26.18 5.05 13.81
CA ALA A 71 26.40 4.82 15.24
C ALA A 71 26.06 6.08 16.07
N LEU A 72 25.78 5.87 17.36
CA LEU A 72 25.55 6.92 18.36
C LEU A 72 26.85 7.60 18.79
#